data_AF-A0A7J6A801-F1
#
_entry.id   AF-A0A7J6A801-F1
#
_cell.length_a   1.000
_cell.length_b   1.000
_cell.length_c   1.000
_cell.angle_alpha   90.00
_cell.angle_beta   90.00
_cell.angle_gamma   90.00
#
_symmetry.space_group_name_H-M   'P 1'
#
loop_
_entity.id
_entity.type
_entity.pdbx_description
1 polymer ?
#
loop_
_entity_poly.entity_id
_entity_poly.type
_entity_poly.pdbx_seq_one_letter_code
_entity_poly.pdbx_strand_id
1 'polypeptide(L)'
;MKMWIKERTGSKMSLAAGGRRVRAIFWCAKWSRLQPVSARFVFSVHRIRYSQFLTKDWSCPPPPRYAAGSLTRAESIHSSSHRLKKQQPEEPPPRELDLLRYDLKVLKNAPKPALYLGFSGLVPFVSAPLLMAITETYIAELAYAQVVYGASILSFLGGARWGFALPEGSPAKPDWLNLANSVVPSIIAWGALLFSHNIIQSGMLVIMGLGISLHYDLSLLPTYPSWFKALRTILTTVAFFSLVATIVLKGFYPEKRYLTQE
;
A
#
# COMPACT_ATOMS: atom_id res chain seq x y z
N MET A 1 20.51 17.63 -41.90
CA MET A 1 20.71 19.08 -42.05
C MET A 1 19.71 19.62 -43.06
N LYS A 2 18.56 20.15 -42.60
CA LYS A 2 17.71 21.09 -43.34
C LYS A 2 16.98 21.95 -42.28
N MET A 3 17.35 23.22 -42.29
CA MET A 3 16.96 24.33 -41.42
C MET A 3 15.85 25.09 -42.14
N TRP A 4 14.69 25.34 -41.54
CA TRP A 4 13.73 26.42 -41.91
C TRP A 4 12.68 26.52 -40.78
N ILE A 5 12.08 27.64 -40.37
CA ILE A 5 12.42 29.07 -40.28
C ILE A 5 11.55 29.61 -39.14
N LYS A 6 12.08 30.54 -38.34
CA LYS A 6 11.39 31.25 -37.25
C LYS A 6 10.70 32.49 -37.83
N GLU A 7 9.37 32.49 -37.92
CA GLU A 7 8.61 33.68 -38.30
C GLU A 7 8.15 34.42 -37.03
N ARG A 8 8.58 35.67 -36.90
CA ARG A 8 8.38 36.54 -35.74
C ARG A 8 7.63 37.78 -36.22
N THR A 9 6.31 37.74 -36.26
CA THR A 9 5.50 38.93 -36.56
C THR A 9 5.38 39.78 -35.30
N GLY A 10 6.20 40.83 -35.23
CA GLY A 10 6.03 41.91 -34.28
C GLY A 10 4.99 42.89 -34.81
N SER A 11 4.00 43.24 -33.99
CA SER A 11 3.26 44.48 -34.16
C SER A 11 3.58 45.39 -32.98
N LYS A 12 4.30 46.48 -33.29
CA LYS A 12 4.54 47.60 -32.39
C LYS A 12 3.38 48.57 -32.56
N MET A 13 2.66 48.85 -31.48
CA MET A 13 1.93 50.10 -31.36
C MET A 13 2.25 50.70 -29.99
N SER A 14 2.98 51.82 -30.06
CA SER A 14 3.30 52.67 -28.93
C SER A 14 2.18 53.69 -28.77
N LEU A 15 1.60 53.75 -27.58
CA LEU A 15 0.96 54.95 -27.05
C LEU A 15 1.26 54.98 -25.55
N ALA A 16 2.05 55.98 -25.16
CA ALA A 16 2.39 56.25 -23.78
C ALA A 16 1.30 57.11 -23.14
N ALA A 17 0.83 56.70 -21.95
CA ALA A 17 0.30 57.62 -20.94
C ALA A 17 0.41 56.93 -19.58
N GLY A 18 1.09 57.62 -18.66
CA GLY A 18 1.53 57.10 -17.37
C GLY A 18 0.41 56.74 -16.41
N GLY A 19 0.68 55.73 -15.59
CA GLY A 19 -0.15 55.33 -14.47
C GLY A 19 0.43 54.08 -13.83
N ARG A 20 1.19 54.25 -12.74
CA ARG A 20 1.72 53.16 -11.92
C ARG A 20 0.58 52.24 -11.49
N ARG A 21 0.52 51.03 -12.05
CA ARG A 21 -0.28 49.91 -11.55
C ARG A 21 0.63 48.73 -11.25
N VAL A 22 0.73 48.42 -9.97
CA VAL A 22 1.27 47.15 -9.46
C VAL A 22 0.46 46.02 -10.10
N ARG A 23 1.08 45.18 -10.93
CA ARG A 23 0.43 43.98 -11.50
C ARG A 23 0.77 42.78 -10.64
N ALA A 24 -0.23 42.26 -9.95
CA ALA A 24 -0.22 40.89 -9.43
C ALA A 24 -0.13 39.92 -10.62
N ILE A 25 0.85 39.02 -10.59
CA ILE A 25 1.00 37.96 -11.58
C ILE A 25 0.10 36.81 -11.13
N PHE A 26 -1.13 36.76 -11.65
CA PHE A 26 -1.95 35.56 -11.61
C PHE A 26 -1.49 34.61 -12.72
N TRP A 27 -0.94 33.46 -12.33
CA TRP A 27 -0.70 32.34 -13.23
C TRP A 27 -2.05 31.73 -13.64
N CYS A 28 -2.56 32.12 -14.80
CA CYS A 28 -3.66 31.43 -15.46
C CYS A 28 -3.05 30.51 -16.53
N ALA A 29 -2.74 29.26 -16.16
CA ALA A 29 -2.33 28.25 -17.12
C ALA A 29 -3.55 27.85 -17.97
N LYS A 30 -3.59 28.40 -19.19
CA LYS A 30 -4.56 28.11 -20.24
C LYS A 30 -4.41 26.65 -20.71
N TRP A 31 -5.20 25.75 -20.15
CA TRP A 31 -5.41 24.42 -20.72
C TRP A 31 -6.35 24.55 -21.92
N SER A 32 -5.81 24.50 -23.14
CA SER A 32 -6.62 24.53 -24.37
C SER A 32 -6.25 23.40 -25.32
N ARG A 33 -6.89 22.24 -25.14
CA ARG A 33 -7.66 21.49 -26.16
C ARG A 33 -8.01 20.09 -25.64
N LEU A 34 -9.23 19.93 -25.14
CA LEU A 34 -9.99 18.69 -25.27
C LEU A 34 -11.14 19.01 -26.22
N GLN A 35 -11.25 18.25 -27.32
CA GLN A 35 -12.42 18.32 -28.20
C GLN A 35 -13.63 17.64 -27.54
N PRO A 36 -14.86 18.06 -27.90
CA PRO A 36 -16.08 17.67 -27.21
C PRO A 36 -16.72 16.45 -27.86
N VAL A 37 -17.23 15.51 -27.06
CA VAL A 37 -18.32 14.62 -27.50
C VAL A 37 -19.39 14.60 -26.41
N SER A 38 -20.42 15.41 -26.69
CA SER A 38 -21.78 15.45 -26.17
C SER A 38 -22.14 14.67 -24.90
N ALA A 39 -22.49 15.43 -23.86
CA ALA A 39 -23.48 15.00 -22.88
C ALA A 39 -24.86 14.91 -23.54
N ARG A 40 -25.46 13.72 -23.52
CA ARG A 40 -26.92 13.53 -23.49
C ARG A 40 -27.24 12.56 -22.36
N PHE A 41 -27.42 13.12 -21.16
CA PHE A 41 -28.16 12.44 -20.11
C PHE A 41 -29.64 12.54 -20.47
N VAL A 42 -30.20 11.45 -20.98
CA VAL A 42 -31.65 11.25 -21.07
C VAL A 42 -31.97 10.10 -20.13
N PHE A 43 -32.70 10.42 -19.05
CA PHE A 43 -33.34 9.41 -18.22
C PHE A 43 -34.39 8.68 -19.07
N SER A 44 -34.21 7.39 -19.28
CA SER A 44 -35.27 6.50 -19.76
C SER A 44 -35.37 5.31 -18.83
N VAL A 45 -36.34 5.38 -17.92
CA VAL A 45 -36.84 4.24 -17.15
C VAL A 45 -37.58 3.35 -18.12
N HIS A 46 -37.05 2.17 -18.44
CA HIS A 46 -37.85 1.09 -19.04
C HIS A 46 -37.39 -0.30 -18.58
N ARG A 47 -38.21 -0.83 -17.66
CA ARG A 47 -38.86 -2.15 -17.69
C ARG A 47 -37.94 -3.39 -17.80
N ILE A 48 -37.81 -4.03 -16.65
CA ILE A 48 -37.46 -5.44 -16.42
C ILE A 48 -38.14 -6.34 -17.46
N ARG A 49 -37.36 -7.14 -18.18
CA ARG A 49 -37.84 -8.28 -18.95
C ARG A 49 -37.08 -9.53 -18.54
N TYR A 50 -37.72 -10.31 -17.67
CA TYR A 50 -37.41 -11.72 -17.48
C TYR A 50 -37.60 -12.45 -18.81
N SER A 51 -36.57 -13.16 -19.28
CA SER A 51 -36.72 -14.20 -20.29
C SER A 51 -36.35 -15.53 -19.64
N GLN A 52 -37.38 -16.24 -19.17
CA GLN A 52 -37.37 -17.68 -19.04
C GLN A 52 -37.49 -18.28 -20.45
N PHE A 53 -36.55 -19.12 -20.86
CA PHE A 53 -36.75 -20.15 -21.87
C PHE A 53 -35.85 -21.34 -21.47
N LEU A 54 -36.41 -22.32 -20.77
CA LEU A 54 -36.99 -23.57 -21.29
C LEU A 54 -35.92 -24.59 -21.72
N THR A 55 -35.64 -25.48 -20.76
CA THR A 55 -35.48 -26.94 -20.86
C THR A 55 -35.08 -27.53 -22.21
N LYS A 56 -33.91 -28.18 -22.22
CA LYS A 56 -33.68 -29.34 -23.08
C LYS A 56 -32.93 -30.41 -22.30
N ASP A 57 -33.68 -31.46 -21.99
CA ASP A 57 -33.22 -32.72 -21.44
C ASP A 57 -32.16 -33.36 -22.35
N TRP A 58 -31.13 -33.95 -21.76
CA TRP A 58 -30.40 -35.03 -22.39
C TRP A 58 -30.06 -36.10 -21.35
N SER A 59 -30.71 -37.25 -21.52
CA SER A 59 -30.55 -38.44 -20.70
C SER A 59 -29.59 -39.45 -21.36
N CYS A 60 -28.64 -39.94 -20.56
CA CYS A 60 -27.99 -41.28 -20.55
C CYS A 60 -27.09 -41.72 -21.73
N PRO A 61 -26.22 -42.78 -21.61
CA PRO A 61 -25.87 -43.64 -20.45
C PRO A 61 -24.34 -43.83 -20.20
N PRO A 62 -23.90 -44.56 -19.13
CA PRO A 62 -22.50 -44.96 -18.90
C PRO A 62 -22.14 -46.35 -19.49
N PRO A 63 -20.86 -46.65 -19.77
CA PRO A 63 -20.40 -47.99 -20.16
C PRO A 63 -19.88 -48.82 -18.95
N PRO A 64 -19.62 -50.14 -19.12
CA PRO A 64 -20.02 -51.16 -18.16
C PRO A 64 -18.94 -51.60 -17.16
N ARG A 65 -19.46 -52.24 -16.10
CA ARG A 65 -18.75 -53.06 -15.12
C ARG A 65 -18.24 -54.34 -15.77
N TYR A 66 -16.99 -54.70 -15.49
CA TYR A 66 -16.57 -56.10 -15.40
C TYR A 66 -16.29 -56.43 -13.94
N ALA A 67 -16.80 -57.57 -13.51
CA ALA A 67 -16.75 -58.09 -12.17
C ALA A 67 -15.71 -59.21 -12.03
N ALA A 68 -15.35 -59.44 -10.77
CA ALA A 68 -14.91 -60.69 -10.15
C ALA A 68 -13.43 -61.10 -10.27
N GLY A 69 -12.85 -61.32 -9.08
CA GLY A 69 -11.54 -61.92 -8.87
C GLY A 69 -11.08 -61.72 -7.43
N SER A 70 -11.77 -62.32 -6.47
CA SER A 70 -11.24 -62.51 -5.11
C SER A 70 -10.05 -63.47 -5.14
N LEU A 71 -9.02 -63.23 -4.34
CA LEU A 71 -8.45 -64.21 -3.40
C LEU A 71 -7.31 -63.59 -2.58
N THR A 72 -7.32 -63.96 -1.31
CA THR A 72 -6.42 -63.67 -0.20
C THR A 72 -4.96 -64.05 -0.46
N ARG A 73 -4.00 -63.21 -0.03
CA ARG A 73 -2.79 -63.69 0.68
C ARG A 73 -2.08 -62.57 1.42
N ALA A 74 -1.91 -62.79 2.72
CA ALA A 74 -1.09 -61.98 3.60
C ALA A 74 0.40 -62.29 3.37
N GLU A 75 1.22 -61.26 3.18
CA GLU A 75 2.68 -61.28 3.35
C GLU A 75 3.05 -59.93 3.96
N SER A 76 3.40 -59.91 5.25
CA SER A 76 4.72 -60.17 5.86
C SER A 76 5.37 -58.85 6.24
N ILE A 77 5.54 -58.68 7.54
CA ILE A 77 6.12 -57.51 8.18
C ILE A 77 7.62 -57.50 7.82
N HIS A 78 8.01 -56.63 6.89
CA HIS A 78 9.42 -56.26 6.72
C HIS A 78 9.72 -55.00 7.53
N SER A 79 10.09 -55.23 8.79
CA SER A 79 10.74 -54.25 9.64
C SER A 79 12.13 -53.96 9.08
N SER A 80 12.32 -52.78 8.49
CA SER A 80 13.66 -52.28 8.15
C SER A 80 14.02 -51.16 9.12
N SER A 81 15.02 -51.43 9.96
CA SER A 81 15.60 -50.43 10.85
C SER A 81 16.37 -49.42 10.00
N HIS A 82 15.72 -48.32 9.63
CA HIS A 82 16.41 -47.17 9.06
C HIS A 82 17.31 -46.58 10.14
N ARG A 83 18.60 -46.90 10.03
CA ARG A 83 19.70 -46.42 10.85
C ARG A 83 19.67 -44.89 10.84
N LEU A 84 19.25 -44.28 11.94
CA LEU A 84 19.32 -42.84 12.17
C LEU A 84 20.79 -42.45 12.12
N LYS A 85 21.26 -42.02 10.95
CA LYS A 85 22.52 -41.31 10.81
C LYS A 85 22.30 -39.97 11.50
N LYS A 86 22.82 -39.87 12.72
CA LYS A 86 22.79 -38.68 13.58
C LYS A 86 23.42 -37.51 12.81
N GLN A 87 22.57 -36.75 12.12
CA GLN A 87 22.94 -35.47 11.53
C GLN A 87 23.09 -34.51 12.71
N GLN A 88 24.32 -34.02 12.91
CA GLN A 88 24.56 -32.88 13.80
C GLN A 88 23.59 -31.76 13.40
N PRO A 89 22.84 -31.16 14.34
CA PRO A 89 22.16 -29.90 14.07
C PRO A 89 23.24 -28.85 13.80
N GLU A 90 23.50 -28.53 12.54
CA GLU A 90 24.04 -27.22 12.19
C GLU A 90 23.01 -26.21 12.70
N GLU A 91 23.41 -25.36 13.65
CA GLU A 91 22.58 -24.21 14.02
C GLU A 91 22.33 -23.39 12.75
N PRO A 92 21.06 -23.24 12.31
CA PRO A 92 20.78 -22.35 11.22
C PRO A 92 21.18 -20.93 11.67
N PRO A 93 21.85 -20.14 10.83
CA PRO A 93 22.06 -18.72 11.11
C PRO A 93 20.70 -18.06 11.43
N PRO A 94 20.68 -16.94 12.18
CA PRO A 94 19.43 -16.33 12.60
C PRO A 94 18.55 -16.04 11.38
N ARG A 95 17.46 -16.79 11.23
CA ARG A 95 16.58 -16.79 10.05
C ARG A 95 16.10 -15.37 9.68
N GLU A 96 15.94 -14.51 10.68
CA GLU A 96 15.57 -13.09 10.53
C GLU A 96 16.60 -12.28 9.74
N LEU A 97 17.90 -12.48 9.99
CA LEU A 97 18.96 -11.76 9.29
C LEU A 97 19.02 -12.16 7.82
N ASP A 98 18.74 -13.44 7.51
CA ASP A 98 18.66 -13.91 6.13
C ASP A 98 17.47 -13.32 5.37
N LEU A 99 16.32 -13.15 6.03
CA LEU A 99 15.15 -12.48 5.44
C LEU A 99 15.45 -11.01 5.12
N LEU A 100 16.03 -10.26 6.06
CA LEU A 100 16.42 -8.87 5.81
C LEU A 100 17.49 -8.77 4.71
N ARG A 101 18.46 -9.68 4.70
CA ARG A 101 19.49 -9.73 3.66
C ARG A 101 18.90 -10.02 2.28
N TYR A 102 17.93 -10.92 2.22
CA TYR A 102 17.18 -11.22 1.02
C TYR A 102 16.40 -9.99 0.52
N ASP A 103 15.62 -9.35 1.39
CA ASP A 103 14.85 -8.16 1.05
C ASP A 103 15.76 -7.03 0.54
N LEU A 104 16.89 -6.78 1.19
CA LEU A 104 17.88 -5.79 0.75
C LEU A 104 18.49 -6.12 -0.62
N LYS A 105 18.70 -7.41 -0.92
CA LYS A 105 19.20 -7.85 -2.24
C LYS A 105 18.16 -7.60 -3.33
N VAL A 106 16.90 -7.92 -3.06
CA VAL A 106 15.79 -7.72 -4.00
C VAL A 106 15.51 -6.23 -4.22
N LEU A 107 15.66 -5.42 -3.17
CA LEU A 107 15.44 -3.97 -3.20
C LEU A 107 16.35 -3.23 -4.21
N LYS A 108 17.55 -3.75 -4.48
CA LYS A 108 18.46 -3.18 -5.48
C LYS A 108 17.88 -3.15 -6.89
N ASN A 109 16.89 -4.00 -7.17
CA ASN A 109 16.21 -4.07 -8.47
C ASN A 109 15.04 -3.08 -8.58
N ALA A 110 14.70 -2.36 -7.50
CA ALA A 110 13.58 -1.43 -7.52
C ALA A 110 13.88 -0.18 -8.36
N PRO A 111 12.85 0.46 -8.96
CA PRO A 111 13.00 1.74 -9.61
C PRO A 111 13.55 2.80 -8.64
N LYS A 112 14.59 3.53 -9.03
CA LYS A 112 15.22 4.57 -8.20
C LYS A 112 14.22 5.57 -7.60
N PRO A 113 13.21 6.08 -8.33
CA PRO A 113 12.23 7.00 -7.75
C PRO A 113 11.46 6.39 -6.57
N ALA A 114 11.09 5.11 -6.65
CA ALA A 114 10.38 4.41 -5.58
C ALA A 114 11.25 4.29 -4.32
N LEU A 115 12.55 4.06 -4.48
CA LEU A 115 13.50 4.02 -3.37
C LEU A 115 13.62 5.39 -2.70
N TYR A 116 13.90 6.44 -3.48
CA TYR A 116 14.08 7.78 -2.92
C TYR A 116 12.82 8.26 -2.20
N LEU A 117 11.65 8.13 -2.85
CA LEU A 117 10.38 8.55 -2.25
C LEU A 117 10.04 7.69 -1.02
N GLY A 118 10.19 6.36 -1.12
CA GLY A 118 9.92 5.44 -0.03
C GLY A 118 10.75 5.74 1.22
N PHE A 119 12.07 5.83 1.09
CA PHE A 119 12.96 6.13 2.21
C PHE A 119 12.84 7.57 2.72
N SER A 120 12.61 8.55 1.85
CA SER A 120 12.33 9.93 2.28
C SER A 120 11.06 10.02 3.13
N GLY A 121 10.08 9.14 2.84
CA GLY A 121 8.86 9.01 3.62
C GLY A 121 9.09 8.54 5.06
N LEU A 122 10.26 7.99 5.42
CA LEU A 122 10.57 7.60 6.79
C LEU A 122 11.07 8.76 7.66
N VAL A 123 11.40 9.91 7.06
CA VAL A 123 11.99 11.04 7.80
C VAL A 123 11.11 11.46 8.98
N PRO A 124 9.80 11.74 8.82
CA PRO A 124 8.97 12.15 9.96
C PRO A 124 8.76 11.04 11.00
N PHE A 125 8.80 9.77 10.58
CA PHE A 125 8.74 8.66 11.50
C PHE A 125 9.94 8.64 12.43
N VAL A 126 11.16 8.71 11.88
CA VAL A 126 12.41 8.56 12.65
C VAL A 126 12.78 9.84 13.40
N SER A 127 12.54 11.01 12.81
CA SER A 127 12.93 12.28 13.42
C SER A 127 12.21 12.54 14.74
N ALA A 128 10.94 12.14 14.87
CA ALA A 128 10.14 12.38 16.08
C ALA A 128 10.76 11.76 17.35
N PRO A 129 10.94 10.42 17.45
CA PRO A 129 11.56 9.79 18.61
C PRO A 129 13.05 10.14 18.73
N LEU A 130 13.76 10.36 17.62
CA LEU A 130 15.16 10.75 17.67
C LEU A 130 15.34 12.11 18.36
N LEU A 131 14.50 13.10 18.03
CA LEU A 131 14.53 14.40 18.70
C LEU A 131 14.20 14.27 20.18
N MET A 132 13.16 13.51 20.54
CA MET A 132 12.80 13.28 21.95
C MET A 132 13.90 12.57 22.74
N ALA A 133 14.63 11.64 22.11
CA ALA A 133 15.77 10.96 22.70
C ALA A 133 16.95 11.90 22.92
N ILE A 134 17.24 12.79 21.96
CA ILE A 134 18.34 13.77 22.08
C ILE A 134 18.02 14.82 23.14
N THR A 135 16.77 15.28 23.23
CA THR A 135 16.35 16.33 24.18
C THR A 135 15.92 15.79 25.53
N GLU A 136 15.93 14.47 25.72
CA GLU A 136 15.47 13.75 26.92
C GLU A 136 14.10 14.23 27.42
N THR A 137 13.24 14.64 26.50
CA THR A 137 11.95 15.26 26.79
C THR A 137 10.91 14.74 25.82
N TYR A 138 9.76 14.35 26.37
CA TYR A 138 8.65 13.88 25.55
C TYR A 138 7.82 15.08 25.08
N ILE A 139 7.74 15.28 23.76
CA ILE A 139 7.02 16.40 23.14
C ILE A 139 5.71 15.88 22.55
N ALA A 140 4.58 16.18 23.20
CA ALA A 140 3.28 15.60 22.84
C ALA A 140 2.84 15.93 21.41
N GLU A 141 3.10 17.16 20.96
CA GLU A 141 2.77 17.64 19.62
C GLU A 141 3.55 16.91 18.54
N LEU A 142 4.81 16.59 18.81
CA LEU A 142 5.67 15.88 17.87
C LEU A 142 5.27 14.41 17.77
N ALA A 143 4.89 13.77 18.88
CA ALA A 143 4.30 12.43 18.86
C ALA A 143 2.98 12.41 18.09
N TYR A 144 2.12 13.41 18.32
CA TYR A 144 0.87 13.55 17.59
C TYR A 144 1.11 13.75 16.09
N ALA A 145 2.04 14.62 15.70
CA ALA A 145 2.41 14.84 14.30
C ALA A 145 2.92 13.55 13.63
N GLN A 146 3.73 12.75 14.33
CA GLN A 146 4.20 11.46 13.85
C GLN A 146 3.05 10.48 13.60
N VAL A 147 2.08 10.42 14.52
CA VAL A 147 0.87 9.59 14.40
C VAL A 147 -0.01 10.05 13.25
N VAL A 148 -0.26 11.36 13.10
CA VAL A 148 -1.03 11.94 11.98
C VAL A 148 -0.38 11.61 10.65
N TYR A 149 0.94 11.72 10.58
CA TYR A 149 1.70 11.35 9.40
C TYR A 149 1.58 9.85 9.09
N GLY A 150 1.68 8.99 10.11
CA GLY A 150 1.49 7.55 9.96
C GLY A 150 0.09 7.17 9.50
N ALA A 151 -0.95 7.82 10.02
CA ALA A 151 -2.34 7.65 9.57
C ALA A 151 -2.53 8.11 8.11
N SER A 152 -1.86 9.18 7.71
CA SER A 152 -1.88 9.69 6.33
C SER A 152 -1.26 8.71 5.35
N ILE A 153 -0.09 8.16 5.69
CA ILE A 153 0.53 7.07 4.91
C ILE A 153 -0.42 5.88 4.86
N LEU A 154 -0.91 5.42 6.00
CA LEU A 154 -1.79 4.24 6.08
C LEU A 154 -3.03 4.37 5.16
N SER A 155 -3.62 5.56 5.08
CA SER A 155 -4.72 5.86 4.16
C SER A 155 -4.28 5.78 2.70
N PHE A 156 -3.12 6.34 2.36
CA PHE A 156 -2.53 6.26 1.01
C PHE A 156 -2.29 4.81 0.56
N LEU A 157 -1.87 3.93 1.46
CA LEU A 157 -1.63 2.51 1.16
C LEU A 157 -2.90 1.78 0.69
N GLY A 158 -4.07 2.16 1.22
CA GLY A 158 -5.35 1.68 0.72
C GLY A 158 -5.55 2.05 -0.75
N GLY A 159 -5.31 3.31 -1.11
CA GLY A 159 -5.43 3.80 -2.50
C GLY A 159 -4.51 3.10 -3.50
N ALA A 160 -3.32 2.67 -3.07
CA ALA A 160 -2.39 1.95 -3.95
C ALA A 160 -2.98 0.64 -4.52
N ARG A 161 -3.83 -0.06 -3.76
CA ARG A 161 -4.50 -1.29 -4.25
C ARG A 161 -5.48 -1.01 -5.38
N TRP A 162 -6.19 0.11 -5.35
CA TRP A 162 -7.04 0.53 -6.48
C TRP A 162 -6.18 0.73 -7.73
N GLY A 163 -5.04 1.41 -7.59
CA GLY A 163 -4.09 1.61 -8.69
C GLY A 163 -3.57 0.31 -9.30
N PHE A 164 -3.41 -0.74 -8.50
CA PHE A 164 -3.01 -2.06 -9.00
C PHE A 164 -4.16 -2.84 -9.64
N ALA A 165 -5.39 -2.70 -9.14
CA ALA A 165 -6.54 -3.51 -9.58
C ALA A 165 -7.25 -2.96 -10.84
N LEU A 166 -7.15 -1.67 -11.12
CA LEU A 166 -7.86 -1.01 -12.22
C LEU A 166 -7.33 -1.29 -13.63
N PRO A 167 -6.03 -1.48 -13.89
CA PRO A 167 -5.53 -1.74 -15.23
C PRO A 167 -6.13 -3.02 -15.84
N GLU A 168 -6.45 -2.97 -17.13
CA GLU A 168 -6.93 -4.14 -17.88
C GLU A 168 -5.89 -5.26 -17.86
N GLY A 169 -6.33 -6.48 -17.57
CA GLY A 169 -5.43 -7.63 -17.43
C GLY A 169 -4.63 -7.67 -16.12
N SER A 170 -4.94 -6.80 -15.14
CA SER A 170 -4.33 -6.89 -13.82
C SER A 170 -4.56 -8.27 -13.20
N PRO A 171 -3.51 -8.88 -12.58
CA PRO A 171 -3.68 -10.11 -11.82
C PRO A 171 -4.66 -9.97 -10.65
N ALA A 172 -4.84 -8.74 -10.16
CA ALA A 172 -5.78 -8.42 -9.12
C ALA A 172 -7.05 -7.85 -9.74
N LYS A 173 -8.13 -8.61 -9.67
CA LYS A 173 -9.42 -8.14 -10.19
C LYS A 173 -10.01 -7.06 -9.27
N PRO A 174 -10.76 -6.09 -9.82
CA PRO A 174 -11.52 -5.11 -9.05
C PRO A 174 -12.79 -5.75 -8.48
N ASP A 175 -12.65 -6.81 -7.70
CA ASP A 175 -13.76 -7.48 -7.02
C ASP A 175 -14.04 -6.87 -5.64
N TRP A 176 -15.19 -7.21 -5.08
CA TRP A 176 -15.63 -6.67 -3.78
C TRP A 176 -14.61 -6.91 -2.67
N LEU A 177 -13.96 -8.06 -2.64
CA LEU A 177 -13.01 -8.41 -1.59
C LEU A 177 -11.75 -7.54 -1.68
N ASN A 178 -11.18 -7.40 -2.87
CA ASN A 178 -9.96 -6.62 -3.06
C ASN A 178 -10.21 -5.12 -2.84
N LEU A 179 -11.34 -4.60 -3.35
CA LEU A 179 -11.73 -3.21 -3.15
C LEU A 179 -12.14 -2.94 -1.71
N ALA A 180 -12.86 -3.82 -1.01
CA ALA A 180 -13.16 -3.63 0.41
C ALA A 180 -11.89 -3.61 1.28
N ASN A 181 -10.95 -4.54 1.03
CA ASN A 181 -9.70 -4.61 1.78
C ASN A 181 -8.80 -3.37 1.59
N SER A 182 -8.97 -2.64 0.50
CA SER A 182 -8.29 -1.36 0.28
C SER A 182 -8.81 -0.22 1.17
N VAL A 183 -10.05 -0.31 1.65
CA VAL A 183 -10.68 0.71 2.48
C VAL A 183 -10.32 0.53 3.96
N VAL A 184 -10.08 -0.72 4.38
CA VAL A 184 -9.73 -1.08 5.77
C VAL A 184 -8.59 -0.22 6.34
N PRO A 185 -7.43 -0.03 5.67
CA PRO A 185 -6.37 0.86 6.16
C PRO A 185 -6.84 2.29 6.44
N SER A 186 -7.68 2.86 5.56
CA SER A 186 -8.17 4.23 5.69
C SER A 186 -9.14 4.40 6.86
N ILE A 187 -9.98 3.39 7.12
CA ILE A 187 -10.87 3.38 8.30
C ILE A 187 -10.06 3.27 9.59
N ILE A 188 -9.03 2.42 9.63
CA ILE A 188 -8.16 2.30 10.79
C ILE A 188 -7.39 3.61 11.03
N ALA A 189 -6.87 4.24 9.97
CA ALA A 189 -6.21 5.53 10.05
C ALA A 189 -7.15 6.62 10.62
N TRP A 190 -8.37 6.69 10.11
CA TRP A 190 -9.39 7.61 10.64
C TRP A 190 -9.69 7.33 12.12
N GLY A 191 -9.88 6.06 12.48
CA GLY A 191 -10.06 5.62 13.86
C GLY A 191 -8.89 6.03 14.76
N ALA A 192 -7.65 5.87 14.31
CA ALA A 192 -6.47 6.30 15.06
C ALA A 192 -6.53 7.79 15.41
N LEU A 193 -6.96 8.65 14.48
CA LEU A 193 -7.09 10.09 14.70
C LEU A 193 -8.22 10.45 15.68
N LEU A 194 -9.29 9.67 15.74
CA LEU A 194 -10.36 9.87 16.73
C LEU A 194 -9.85 9.65 18.16
N PHE A 195 -8.88 8.76 18.35
CA PHE A 195 -8.22 8.53 19.65
C PHE A 195 -7.01 9.46 19.89
N SER A 196 -6.97 10.64 19.24
CA SER A 196 -5.87 11.61 19.35
C SER A 196 -5.53 12.02 20.79
N HIS A 197 -6.49 12.03 21.70
CA HIS A 197 -6.28 12.33 23.12
C HIS A 197 -5.36 11.31 23.82
N ASN A 198 -5.28 10.08 23.30
CA ASN A 198 -4.41 9.05 23.84
C ASN A 198 -3.43 8.56 22.76
N ILE A 199 -2.24 9.16 22.75
CA ILE A 199 -1.15 8.81 21.82
C ILE A 199 -0.80 7.32 21.84
N ILE A 200 -0.92 6.62 22.98
CA ILE A 200 -0.62 5.19 23.04
C ILE A 200 -1.65 4.42 22.20
N GLN A 201 -2.94 4.68 22.42
CA GLN A 201 -4.02 4.03 21.65
C GLN A 201 -3.95 4.39 20.17
N SER A 202 -3.77 5.68 19.86
CA SER A 202 -3.68 6.18 18.50
C SER A 202 -2.47 5.59 17.76
N GLY A 203 -1.29 5.58 18.38
CA GLY A 203 -0.08 4.98 17.84
C GLY A 203 -0.19 3.46 17.64
N MET A 204 -0.82 2.75 18.58
CA MET A 204 -1.10 1.31 18.45
C MET A 204 -2.03 1.01 17.28
N LEU A 205 -3.06 1.83 17.05
CA LEU A 205 -3.95 1.69 15.88
C LEU A 205 -3.19 1.89 14.56
N VAL A 206 -2.30 2.88 14.49
CA VAL A 206 -1.43 3.08 13.32
C VAL A 206 -0.52 1.88 13.11
N ILE A 207 0.14 1.38 14.17
CA ILE A 207 0.99 0.18 14.13
C ILE A 207 0.21 -1.03 13.59
N MET A 208 -0.98 -1.32 14.16
CA MET A 208 -1.82 -2.43 13.72
C MET A 208 -2.27 -2.26 12.28
N GLY A 209 -2.70 -1.05 11.89
CA GLY A 209 -3.10 -0.74 10.53
C GLY A 209 -1.98 -0.92 9.51
N LEU A 210 -0.76 -0.47 9.83
CA LEU A 210 0.43 -0.69 8.99
C LEU A 210 0.74 -2.19 8.85
N GLY A 211 0.63 -2.97 9.92
CA GLY A 211 0.78 -4.42 9.90
C GLY A 211 -0.28 -5.11 9.05
N ILE A 212 -1.54 -4.72 9.16
CA ILE A 212 -2.65 -5.23 8.33
C ILE A 212 -2.42 -4.89 6.86
N SER A 213 -2.03 -3.65 6.56
CA SER A 213 -1.73 -3.22 5.19
C SER A 213 -0.57 -4.02 4.59
N LEU A 214 0.51 -4.23 5.35
CA LEU A 214 1.63 -5.06 4.92
C LEU A 214 1.17 -6.51 4.69
N HIS A 215 0.40 -7.07 5.61
CA HIS A 215 -0.14 -8.42 5.46
C HIS A 215 -0.94 -8.54 4.17
N TYR A 216 -1.85 -7.61 3.89
CA TYR A 216 -2.64 -7.63 2.64
C TYR A 216 -1.77 -7.53 1.39
N ASP A 217 -0.68 -6.78 1.41
CA ASP A 217 0.23 -6.66 0.26
C ASP A 217 1.06 -7.94 0.04
N LEU A 218 1.37 -8.67 1.12
CA LEU A 218 2.14 -9.92 1.05
C LEU A 218 1.25 -11.14 0.74
N SER A 219 0.08 -11.26 1.36
CA SER A 219 -0.78 -12.45 1.32
C SER A 219 -1.84 -12.40 0.21
N LEU A 220 -2.53 -11.28 0.06
CA LEU A 220 -3.68 -11.15 -0.86
C LEU A 220 -3.28 -10.71 -2.27
N LEU A 221 -2.04 -10.25 -2.46
CA LEU A 221 -1.48 -9.83 -3.74
C LEU A 221 -0.13 -10.53 -3.99
N PRO A 222 -0.11 -11.87 -4.17
CA PRO A 222 1.12 -12.59 -4.48
C PRO A 222 1.82 -12.03 -5.72
N THR A 223 1.06 -11.42 -6.63
CA THR A 223 1.52 -10.88 -7.91
C THR A 223 2.20 -9.52 -7.84
N TYR A 224 2.31 -8.88 -6.66
CA TYR A 224 3.17 -7.71 -6.56
C TYR A 224 4.64 -8.06 -6.86
N PRO A 225 5.37 -7.17 -7.56
CA PRO A 225 6.80 -7.34 -7.77
C PRO A 225 7.51 -7.55 -6.44
N SER A 226 8.45 -8.49 -6.39
CA SER A 226 9.18 -8.83 -5.17
C SER A 226 9.92 -7.63 -4.56
N TRP A 227 10.44 -6.72 -5.39
CA TRP A 227 11.07 -5.47 -4.94
C TRP A 227 10.09 -4.55 -4.21
N PHE A 228 8.82 -4.53 -4.60
CA PHE A 228 7.80 -3.70 -3.96
C PHE A 228 7.46 -4.28 -2.59
N LYS A 229 7.30 -5.61 -2.50
CA LYS A 229 7.09 -6.31 -1.23
C LYS A 229 8.25 -6.07 -0.26
N ALA A 230 9.50 -6.26 -0.70
CA ALA A 230 10.69 -6.00 0.11
C ALA A 230 10.76 -4.54 0.59
N LEU A 231 10.50 -3.58 -0.30
CA LEU A 231 10.43 -2.17 0.06
C LEU A 231 9.36 -1.93 1.15
N ARG A 232 8.14 -2.45 0.95
CA ARG A 232 7.03 -2.28 1.89
C ARG A 232 7.33 -2.91 3.25
N THR A 233 7.96 -4.09 3.28
CA THR A 233 8.43 -4.72 4.52
C THR A 233 9.40 -3.82 5.27
N ILE A 234 10.50 -3.39 4.62
CA ILE A 234 11.53 -2.56 5.26
C ILE A 234 10.95 -1.24 5.77
N LEU A 235 10.18 -0.53 4.95
CA LEU A 235 9.58 0.75 5.35
C LEU A 235 8.64 0.58 6.55
N THR A 236 7.81 -0.47 6.54
CA THR A 236 6.85 -0.75 7.62
C THR A 236 7.56 -1.14 8.90
N THR A 237 8.63 -1.94 8.82
CA THR A 237 9.45 -2.33 9.97
C THR A 237 10.10 -1.11 10.62
N VAL A 238 10.68 -0.19 9.84
CA VAL A 238 11.27 1.03 10.38
C VAL A 238 10.20 1.93 11.02
N ALA A 239 9.06 2.12 10.35
CA ALA A 239 7.95 2.89 10.90
C ALA A 239 7.40 2.29 12.21
N PHE A 240 7.27 0.96 12.27
CA PHE A 240 6.85 0.21 13.46
C PHE A 240 7.78 0.51 14.64
N PHE A 241 9.09 0.29 14.48
CA PHE A 241 10.04 0.53 15.56
C PHE A 241 10.07 2.00 16.00
N SER A 242 9.89 2.93 15.07
CA SER A 242 9.84 4.36 15.38
C SER A 242 8.62 4.77 16.21
N LEU A 243 7.45 4.22 15.90
CA LEU A 243 6.22 4.44 16.66
C LEU A 243 6.32 3.79 18.05
N VAL A 244 6.86 2.57 18.12
CA VAL A 244 7.12 1.89 19.41
C VAL A 244 8.07 2.72 20.25
N ALA A 245 9.18 3.19 19.69
CA ALA A 245 10.12 4.05 20.40
C ALA A 245 9.41 5.29 20.98
N THR A 246 8.55 5.94 20.21
CA THR A 246 7.81 7.13 20.68
C THR A 246 6.87 6.80 21.85
N ILE A 247 6.16 5.68 21.79
CA ILE A 247 5.31 5.20 22.89
C ILE A 247 6.14 4.90 24.13
N VAL A 248 7.30 4.26 23.96
CA VAL A 248 8.22 3.92 25.06
C VAL A 248 8.78 5.18 25.71
N LEU A 249 9.25 6.15 24.91
CA LEU A 249 9.82 7.41 25.40
C LEU A 249 8.84 8.21 26.27
N LYS A 250 7.54 8.13 25.99
CA LYS A 250 6.49 8.73 26.84
C LYS A 250 6.55 8.24 28.29
N GLY A 251 6.97 7.00 28.53
CA GLY A 251 7.09 6.43 29.87
C GLY A 251 8.42 6.76 30.57
N PHE A 252 9.46 7.15 29.82
CA PHE A 252 10.79 7.41 30.37
C PHE A 252 11.07 8.89 30.62
N TYR A 253 10.51 9.79 29.81
CA TYR A 253 10.84 11.22 29.84
C TYR A 253 9.70 12.09 30.34
N PRO A 254 10.00 13.24 30.97
CA PRO A 254 8.99 14.21 31.37
C PRO A 254 8.27 14.78 30.14
N GLU A 255 6.95 14.92 30.25
CA GLU A 255 6.09 15.43 29.19
C GLU A 255 6.12 16.98 29.14
N LYS A 256 6.34 17.52 27.93
CA LYS A 256 6.25 18.95 27.64
C LYS A 256 5.18 19.18 26.57
N ARG A 257 4.28 20.12 26.87
CA ARG A 257 3.22 20.60 25.95
C ARG A 257 3.43 22.07 25.64
N TYR A 258 3.37 22.41 24.36
CA TYR A 258 3.55 23.76 23.85
C TYR A 258 2.22 24.41 23.42
N LEU A 259 1.21 23.64 23.01
CA LEU A 259 -0.03 24.19 22.42
C LEU A 259 -1.16 24.50 23.42
N THR A 260 -0.98 24.23 24.71
CA THR A 260 -1.97 24.49 25.78
C THR A 260 -1.66 25.73 26.65
N GLN A 261 -0.83 26.66 26.17
CA GLN A 261 -0.46 27.88 26.91
C GLN A 261 -1.27 29.13 26.52
N GLU A 262 -2.40 28.99 25.83
CA GLU A 262 -3.33 30.10 25.56
C GLU A 262 -4.67 29.92 26.29
#